data_AF-A0A8H5AX23-F1
#
_entry.id   AF-A0A8H5AX23-F1
#
_cell.length_a   1.000
_cell.length_b   1.000
_cell.length_c   1.000
_cell.angle_alpha   90.00
_cell.angle_beta   90.00
_cell.angle_gamma   90.00
#
_symmetry.space_group_name_H-M   'P 1'
#
loop_
_entity.id
_entity.type
_entity.pdbx_description
1 polymer ?
#
loop_
_entity_poly.entity_id
_entity_poly.type
_entity_poly.pdbx_seq_one_letter_code
_entity_poly.pdbx_strand_id
1 'polypeptide(L)'
;MTSVSEGTSSKPVPSLTGQDGDGSVALPEPHTRIHTPSLNTSLSTQTNVALLSERNSPRHHSIMERLPTEILVNIYNLLSWRDVLRVRQTCRRLADASSARPIWVHQYHCLCDYFVKPPLLGKPLDLCNSQELESITLNRIRSELNWHSPNAVPQLINIKSPFPHSLLYPVPGERWVLVYSQELPGCVYVYDIKAPMPQEPRPLIIPRDNLDKREFDGPQFSIDYDEPQLTFTVCLDQCRPDDPSSSWGTVIFYRVTQIGHGSNARLESTRLKSLLLPVTKTPLRSVIYGKYYARLHYATTTKPRIEIYDWLSSSLSGSVMTFLLVPPGRSRPHHFEIVAGKKLIVFWYRAIGLYEFATLYTVKPTEVLDDSLSLKSYWIQDGVYTYAHEPATCDPYFHAKSASTRLTFDTDTAICGISIPIDSTAPQLCCLREGDLTALTGLGADKFFFVSSDGVGLIHRGSFRWPSNSTYDENIYGWSEELGVLDGLADEFTVRESNFNSH
;
A
#
# COMPACT_ATOMS: atom_id res chain seq x y z
N MET A 1 59.24 13.60 26.83
CA MET A 1 60.00 14.86 26.97
C MET A 1 59.47 15.83 25.93
N THR A 2 59.02 17.01 26.41
CA THR A 2 58.69 18.27 25.70
C THR A 2 57.64 18.23 24.59
N SER A 3 56.63 19.10 24.47
CA SER A 3 55.87 20.00 25.36
C SER A 3 55.03 20.88 24.42
N VAL A 4 53.72 20.93 24.66
CA VAL A 4 52.79 22.09 24.63
C VAL A 4 52.98 23.19 23.57
N SER A 5 51.92 23.42 22.77
CA SER A 5 51.36 24.77 22.61
C SER A 5 49.88 24.71 22.19
N GLU A 6 49.02 25.18 23.09
CA GLU A 6 47.60 25.48 22.91
C GLU A 6 47.40 26.69 21.99
N GLY A 7 46.28 26.73 21.27
CA GLY A 7 45.86 27.86 20.45
C GLY A 7 44.34 27.92 20.32
N THR A 8 43.68 28.44 21.35
CA THR A 8 42.26 28.80 21.36
C THR A 8 42.01 30.07 20.55
N SER A 9 41.03 30.05 19.63
CA SER A 9 40.47 31.27 19.02
C SER A 9 38.95 31.18 19.03
N SER A 10 38.35 31.91 19.97
CA SER A 10 36.92 32.19 20.08
C SER A 10 36.56 33.37 19.18
N LYS A 11 35.52 33.21 18.35
CA LYS A 11 34.90 34.32 17.61
C LYS A 11 33.64 34.80 18.34
N PRO A 12 33.40 36.13 18.42
CA PRO A 12 32.29 36.69 19.17
C PRO A 12 30.99 36.73 18.36
N VAL A 13 29.89 36.53 19.10
CA VAL A 13 28.49 36.71 18.71
C VAL A 13 28.17 38.21 18.65
N PRO A 14 27.44 38.72 17.64
CA PRO A 14 26.92 40.08 17.66
C PRO A 14 25.62 40.14 18.48
N SER A 15 25.64 41.04 19.46
CA SER A 15 24.52 41.49 20.28
C SER A 15 23.53 42.33 19.47
N LEU A 16 22.25 41.99 19.55
CA LEU A 16 21.11 42.78 19.11
C LEU A 16 20.78 43.85 20.15
N THR A 17 20.72 45.11 19.72
CA THR A 17 20.14 46.21 20.49
C THR A 17 19.09 46.94 19.66
N GLY A 18 17.85 46.87 20.16
CA GLY A 18 16.90 47.97 20.28
C GLY A 18 16.40 48.69 19.03
N GLN A 19 15.09 48.59 18.77
CA GLN A 19 14.29 49.78 18.50
C GLN A 19 12.83 49.55 18.89
N ASP A 20 12.39 50.37 19.84
CA ASP A 20 11.01 50.56 20.26
C ASP A 20 10.18 51.18 19.13
N GLY A 21 8.97 50.66 18.95
CA GLY A 21 7.98 51.16 18.00
C GLY A 21 6.59 51.04 18.60
N ASP A 22 6.22 52.07 19.33
CA ASP A 22 4.90 52.32 19.91
C ASP A 22 3.86 52.50 18.80
N GLY A 23 2.74 51.78 18.88
CA GLY A 23 1.78 51.64 17.78
C GLY A 23 0.42 51.14 18.25
N SER A 24 -0.23 51.95 19.09
CA SER A 24 -1.62 51.82 19.49
C SER A 24 -2.54 51.79 18.26
N VAL A 25 -3.26 50.68 18.05
CA VAL A 25 -4.39 50.61 17.09
C VAL A 25 -5.58 49.97 17.78
N ALA A 26 -6.71 50.68 17.64
CA ALA A 26 -7.97 50.48 18.30
C ALA A 26 -8.67 49.14 17.99
N LEU A 27 -9.33 48.62 19.02
CA LEU A 27 -10.39 47.60 18.96
C LEU A 27 -11.59 48.10 18.13
N PRO A 28 -12.18 47.24 17.28
CA PRO A 28 -13.59 47.32 16.95
C PRO A 28 -14.39 46.26 17.72
N GLU A 29 -15.47 46.74 18.33
CA GLU A 29 -16.52 45.99 19.01
C GLU A 29 -17.28 44.98 18.11
N PRO A 30 -18.00 44.01 18.72
CA PRO A 30 -18.67 42.94 18.01
C PRO A 30 -20.11 43.31 17.59
N HIS A 31 -20.35 43.37 16.29
CA HIS A 31 -21.66 43.19 15.66
C HIS A 31 -21.61 41.81 14.96
N THR A 32 -22.59 40.91 14.96
CA THR A 32 -24.04 41.07 14.97
C THR A 32 -24.65 39.72 15.38
N ARG A 33 -25.51 39.68 16.40
CA ARG A 33 -26.36 38.52 16.71
C ARG A 33 -27.45 38.43 15.63
N ILE A 34 -27.46 37.34 14.87
CA ILE A 34 -28.57 37.01 13.98
C ILE A 34 -29.72 36.48 14.83
N HIS A 35 -30.82 37.23 14.83
CA HIS A 35 -32.11 36.84 15.39
C HIS A 35 -32.70 35.66 14.59
N THR A 36 -32.85 34.51 15.23
CA THR A 36 -33.78 33.45 14.79
C THR A 36 -35.20 33.80 15.26
N PRO A 37 -36.23 33.73 14.40
CA PRO A 37 -37.60 34.00 14.80
C PRO A 37 -38.15 32.86 15.68
N SER A 38 -38.59 33.23 16.88
CA SER A 38 -39.38 32.40 17.78
C SER A 38 -40.79 32.23 17.22
N LEU A 39 -41.12 31.03 16.74
CA LEU A 39 -42.49 30.63 16.47
C LEU A 39 -43.15 30.18 17.77
N ASN A 40 -44.02 31.05 18.27
CA ASN A 40 -45.05 30.72 19.24
C ASN A 40 -46.06 29.77 18.59
N THR A 41 -46.18 28.55 19.13
CA THR A 41 -47.39 27.73 18.99
C THR A 41 -47.76 27.20 20.37
N SER A 42 -48.58 27.98 21.07
CA SER A 42 -49.45 27.52 22.13
C SER A 42 -50.86 27.37 21.54
N LEU A 43 -51.37 26.13 21.46
CA LEU A 43 -52.69 25.72 21.97
C LEU A 43 -53.07 24.32 21.49
N SER A 44 -53.61 23.55 22.43
CA SER A 44 -54.36 22.28 22.29
C SER A 44 -53.51 21.08 21.84
N THR A 45 -53.55 19.92 22.48
CA THR A 45 -54.73 19.25 23.01
C THR A 45 -54.33 18.38 24.21
N GLN A 46 -54.88 18.71 25.38
CA GLN A 46 -55.03 17.80 26.52
C GLN A 46 -56.00 16.68 26.12
N THR A 47 -55.52 15.60 25.48
CA THR A 47 -56.27 14.33 25.43
C THR A 47 -55.32 13.18 25.07
N ASN A 48 -54.50 12.71 26.03
CA ASN A 48 -53.80 11.41 25.89
C ASN A 48 -53.29 10.82 27.22
N VAL A 49 -53.89 11.17 28.35
CA VAL A 49 -53.50 10.59 29.67
C VAL A 49 -54.27 9.29 29.99
N ALA A 50 -55.30 8.94 29.21
CA ALA A 50 -56.18 7.80 29.52
C ALA A 50 -55.89 6.49 28.74
N LEU A 51 -54.84 6.41 27.90
CA LEU A 51 -54.50 5.20 27.13
C LEU A 51 -53.16 4.53 27.52
N LEU A 52 -52.54 4.94 28.62
CA LEU A 52 -51.30 4.33 29.13
C LEU A 52 -51.53 3.30 30.26
N SER A 53 -52.79 2.98 30.60
CA SER A 53 -53.10 2.12 31.76
C SER A 53 -53.34 0.64 31.44
N GLU A 54 -53.27 0.18 30.19
CA GLU A 54 -53.57 -1.22 29.81
C GLU A 54 -52.43 -1.92 29.04
N ARG A 55 -51.17 -1.65 29.40
CA ARG A 55 -50.01 -2.46 28.96
C ARG A 55 -49.28 -3.12 30.14
N ASN A 56 -50.03 -3.72 31.05
CA ASN A 56 -49.50 -4.69 32.02
C ASN A 56 -49.69 -6.13 31.52
N SER A 57 -49.40 -6.38 30.24
CA SER A 57 -49.14 -7.74 29.79
C SER A 57 -47.76 -8.13 30.33
N PRO A 58 -47.59 -9.28 31.01
CA PRO A 58 -46.30 -9.68 31.54
C PRO A 58 -45.30 -9.68 30.38
N ARG A 59 -44.32 -8.77 30.43
CA ARG A 59 -43.24 -8.75 29.45
C ARG A 59 -42.58 -10.12 29.55
N HIS A 60 -42.86 -10.98 28.58
CA HIS A 60 -42.15 -12.23 28.42
C HIS A 60 -40.71 -11.83 28.12
N HIS A 61 -39.90 -11.76 29.17
CA HIS A 61 -38.46 -11.55 29.06
C HIS A 61 -37.95 -12.55 28.04
N SER A 62 -37.42 -12.02 26.94
CA SER A 62 -36.85 -12.84 25.88
C SER A 62 -35.86 -13.80 26.50
N ILE A 63 -35.83 -15.05 26.03
CA ILE A 63 -34.86 -16.05 26.50
C ILE A 63 -33.43 -15.52 26.44
N MET A 64 -33.13 -14.67 25.44
CA MET A 64 -31.85 -14.00 25.25
C MET A 64 -31.47 -13.07 26.41
N GLU A 65 -32.44 -12.46 27.09
CA GLU A 65 -32.18 -11.59 28.24
C GLU A 65 -31.76 -12.36 29.49
N ARG A 66 -32.08 -13.66 29.56
CA ARG A 66 -31.80 -14.53 30.71
C ARG A 66 -30.49 -15.31 30.57
N LEU A 67 -29.92 -15.36 29.36
CA LEU A 67 -28.67 -16.08 29.12
C LEU A 67 -27.48 -15.35 29.76
N PRO A 68 -26.50 -16.07 30.34
CA PRO A 68 -25.21 -15.50 30.74
C PRO A 68 -24.49 -14.81 29.58
N THR A 69 -23.69 -13.79 29.88
CA THR A 69 -22.97 -13.00 28.86
C THR A 69 -22.05 -13.88 28.01
N GLU A 70 -21.44 -14.90 28.60
CA GLU A 70 -20.57 -15.86 27.92
C GLU A 70 -21.32 -16.65 26.85
N ILE A 71 -22.56 -17.05 27.13
CA ILE A 71 -23.41 -17.74 26.17
C ILE A 71 -23.85 -16.80 25.05
N LEU A 72 -24.16 -15.54 25.38
CA LEU A 72 -24.46 -14.53 24.37
C LEU A 72 -23.27 -14.31 23.43
N VAL A 73 -22.05 -14.18 23.96
CA VAL A 73 -20.82 -14.05 23.16
C VAL A 73 -20.65 -15.24 22.22
N ASN A 74 -20.87 -16.47 22.70
CA ASN A 74 -20.82 -17.66 21.85
C ASN A 74 -21.88 -17.62 20.73
N ILE A 75 -23.09 -17.15 21.02
CA ILE A 75 -24.13 -16.96 19.99
C ILE A 75 -23.69 -15.91 18.98
N TYR A 76 -23.15 -14.76 19.42
CA TYR A 76 -22.66 -13.71 18.53
C TYR A 76 -21.51 -14.16 17.62
N ASN A 77 -20.66 -15.07 18.09
CA ASN A 77 -19.60 -15.67 17.25
C ASN A 77 -20.15 -16.57 16.14
N LEU A 78 -21.43 -16.95 16.16
CA LEU A 78 -22.08 -17.67 15.08
C LEU A 78 -22.81 -16.74 14.10
N LEU A 79 -22.84 -15.43 14.38
CA LEU A 79 -23.56 -14.44 13.58
C LEU A 79 -22.63 -13.75 12.59
N SER A 80 -23.19 -13.34 11.45
CA SER A 80 -22.53 -12.41 10.55
C SER A 80 -22.40 -11.03 11.19
N TRP A 81 -21.44 -10.20 10.75
CA TRP A 81 -21.32 -8.82 11.23
C TRP A 81 -22.62 -8.01 11.10
N ARG A 82 -23.45 -8.28 10.07
CA ARG A 82 -24.75 -7.63 9.87
C ARG A 82 -25.72 -7.98 10.97
N ASP A 83 -25.79 -9.25 11.32
CA ASP A 83 -26.69 -9.75 12.35
C ASP A 83 -26.22 -9.33 13.75
N VAL A 84 -24.91 -9.29 14.00
CA VAL A 84 -24.34 -8.68 15.22
C VAL A 84 -24.88 -7.26 15.41
N LEU A 85 -24.79 -6.42 14.36
CA LEU A 85 -25.27 -5.04 14.39
C LEU A 85 -26.78 -4.93 14.54
N ARG A 86 -27.57 -5.80 13.90
CA ARG A 86 -29.03 -5.84 14.04
C ARG A 86 -29.45 -6.24 15.44
N VAL A 87 -28.89 -7.32 15.99
CA VAL A 87 -29.21 -7.80 17.33
C VAL A 87 -28.83 -6.75 18.39
N ARG A 88 -27.71 -6.02 18.20
CA ARG A 88 -27.33 -4.88 19.07
C ARG A 88 -28.42 -3.81 19.18
N GLN A 89 -29.24 -3.60 18.15
CA GLN A 89 -30.30 -2.58 18.15
C GLN A 89 -31.56 -2.99 18.93
N THR A 90 -31.64 -4.23 19.43
CA THR A 90 -32.86 -4.77 20.05
C THR A 90 -33.04 -4.34 21.51
N CYS A 91 -32.01 -4.47 22.35
CA CYS A 91 -32.03 -4.03 23.74
C CYS A 91 -30.62 -3.72 24.27
N ARG A 92 -30.53 -2.97 25.38
CA ARG A 92 -29.25 -2.54 25.97
C ARG A 92 -28.34 -3.70 26.36
N ARG A 93 -28.86 -4.79 26.93
CA ARG A 93 -28.06 -5.96 27.32
C ARG A 93 -27.37 -6.60 26.11
N LEU A 94 -28.10 -6.74 25.00
CA LEU A 94 -27.56 -7.28 23.75
C LEU A 94 -26.58 -6.30 23.11
N ALA A 95 -26.84 -5.00 23.21
CA ALA A 95 -25.87 -3.98 22.80
C ALA A 95 -24.56 -4.07 23.60
N ASP A 96 -24.64 -4.20 24.92
CA ASP A 96 -23.47 -4.35 25.79
C ASP A 96 -22.72 -5.65 25.46
N ALA A 97 -23.43 -6.77 25.31
CA ALA A 97 -22.83 -8.07 24.95
C ALA A 97 -22.12 -8.06 23.58
N SER A 98 -22.71 -7.42 22.57
CA SER A 98 -22.12 -7.29 21.23
C SER A 98 -20.78 -6.52 21.22
N SER A 99 -20.49 -5.77 22.27
CA SER A 99 -19.24 -5.01 22.43
C SER A 99 -18.11 -5.85 23.03
N ALA A 100 -18.30 -7.16 23.24
CA ALA A 100 -17.28 -8.04 23.77
C ALA A 100 -16.15 -8.26 22.76
N ARG A 101 -14.90 -8.15 23.23
CA ARG A 101 -13.70 -8.32 22.39
C ARG A 101 -13.67 -9.63 21.58
N PRO A 102 -14.04 -10.81 22.13
CA PRO A 102 -14.00 -12.06 21.38
C PRO A 102 -14.85 -12.03 20.10
N ILE A 103 -15.96 -11.29 20.10
CA ILE A 103 -16.84 -11.14 18.93
C ILE A 103 -16.08 -10.43 17.81
N TRP A 104 -15.45 -9.29 18.10
CA TRP A 104 -14.75 -8.51 17.10
C TRP A 104 -13.43 -9.13 16.65
N VAL A 105 -12.77 -9.91 17.51
CA VAL A 105 -11.66 -10.78 17.09
C VAL A 105 -12.13 -11.81 16.07
N HIS A 106 -13.25 -12.49 16.34
CA HIS A 106 -13.83 -13.45 15.41
C HIS A 106 -14.20 -12.80 14.07
N GLN A 107 -14.92 -11.66 14.10
CA GLN A 107 -15.29 -10.93 12.88
C GLN A 107 -14.05 -10.46 12.10
N TYR A 108 -13.01 -9.99 12.78
CA TYR A 108 -11.74 -9.61 12.14
C TYR A 108 -11.10 -10.81 11.41
N HIS A 109 -11.03 -11.98 12.04
CA HIS A 109 -10.52 -13.19 11.37
C HIS A 109 -11.37 -13.58 10.16
N CYS A 110 -12.71 -13.52 10.27
CA CYS A 110 -13.59 -13.74 9.12
C CYS A 110 -13.31 -12.77 7.97
N LEU A 111 -12.98 -11.50 8.26
CA LEU A 111 -12.58 -10.54 7.23
C LEU A 111 -11.24 -10.87 6.60
N CYS A 112 -10.24 -11.25 7.40
CA CYS A 112 -8.94 -11.68 6.88
C CYS A 112 -9.06 -12.89 5.93
N ASP A 113 -10.02 -13.76 6.22
CA ASP A 113 -10.33 -14.94 5.42
C ASP A 113 -11.09 -14.62 4.13
N TYR A 114 -11.78 -13.48 4.08
CA TYR A 114 -12.66 -13.11 2.97
C TYR A 114 -11.99 -12.12 2.01
N PHE A 115 -11.30 -11.11 2.55
CA PHE A 115 -10.67 -10.07 1.75
C PHE A 115 -9.27 -10.47 1.30
N VAL A 116 -8.97 -10.08 0.07
CA VAL A 116 -7.68 -10.30 -0.60
C VAL A 116 -6.51 -9.71 0.20
N LYS A 117 -6.66 -8.50 0.71
CA LYS A 117 -5.71 -7.87 1.63
C LYS A 117 -6.40 -7.66 2.97
N PRO A 118 -5.97 -8.36 4.05
CA PRO A 118 -6.57 -8.17 5.36
C PRO A 118 -6.36 -6.71 5.83
N PRO A 119 -7.28 -6.16 6.64
CA PRO A 119 -7.07 -4.86 7.25
C PRO A 119 -5.81 -4.90 8.13
N LEU A 120 -4.86 -4.00 7.87
CA LEU A 120 -3.64 -3.94 8.67
C LEU A 120 -3.95 -3.39 10.06
N LEU A 121 -3.50 -4.11 11.08
CA LEU A 121 -3.54 -3.63 12.46
C LEU A 121 -2.35 -2.72 12.74
N GLY A 122 -2.58 -1.62 13.45
CA GLY A 122 -1.50 -0.74 13.90
C GLY A 122 -0.67 -1.29 15.06
N LYS A 123 -1.08 -2.42 15.65
CA LYS A 123 -0.46 -3.10 16.80
C LYS A 123 -0.92 -4.57 16.85
N PRO A 124 -0.25 -5.47 17.60
CA PRO A 124 -0.64 -6.87 17.64
C PRO A 124 -2.09 -7.04 18.08
N LEU A 125 -2.77 -8.04 17.50
CA LEU A 125 -4.19 -8.32 17.74
C LEU A 125 -4.53 -8.40 19.23
N ASP A 126 -3.66 -9.02 20.02
CA ASP A 126 -3.80 -9.18 21.48
C ASP A 126 -3.81 -7.87 22.26
N LEU A 127 -3.20 -6.81 21.71
CA LEU A 127 -3.17 -5.48 22.29
C LEU A 127 -4.30 -4.57 21.79
N CYS A 128 -5.07 -5.01 20.78
CA CYS A 128 -6.25 -4.30 20.32
C CYS A 128 -7.41 -4.50 21.30
N ASN A 129 -7.99 -3.39 21.75
CA ASN A 129 -9.21 -3.42 22.53
C ASN A 129 -10.43 -3.67 21.62
N SER A 130 -11.57 -3.96 22.24
CA SER A 130 -12.80 -4.29 21.50
C SER A 130 -13.24 -3.17 20.54
N GLN A 131 -13.18 -1.92 21.00
CA GLN A 131 -13.61 -0.76 20.23
C GLN A 131 -12.72 -0.51 19.00
N GLU A 132 -11.41 -0.71 19.13
CA GLU A 132 -10.45 -0.62 18.03
C GLU A 132 -10.74 -1.69 16.98
N LEU A 133 -10.94 -2.94 17.41
CA LEU A 133 -11.25 -4.05 16.50
C LEU A 133 -12.59 -3.85 15.80
N GLU A 134 -13.62 -3.42 16.53
CA GLU A 134 -14.91 -3.05 15.96
C GLU A 134 -14.74 -1.96 14.89
N SER A 135 -14.05 -0.87 15.23
CA SER A 135 -13.80 0.24 14.31
C SER A 135 -13.06 -0.21 13.05
N ILE A 136 -11.97 -0.96 13.18
CA ILE A 136 -11.17 -1.46 12.04
C ILE A 136 -12.02 -2.38 11.16
N THR A 137 -12.75 -3.32 11.76
CA THR A 137 -13.62 -4.28 11.07
C THR A 137 -14.71 -3.56 10.29
N LEU A 138 -15.45 -2.66 10.95
CA LEU A 138 -16.55 -1.93 10.34
C LEU A 138 -16.08 -0.91 9.29
N ASN A 139 -14.95 -0.24 9.50
CA ASN A 139 -14.38 0.66 8.51
C ASN A 139 -13.96 -0.10 7.26
N ARG A 140 -13.35 -1.29 7.41
CA ARG A 140 -13.01 -2.13 6.26
C ARG A 140 -14.26 -2.54 5.50
N ILE A 141 -15.28 -3.04 6.19
CA ILE A 141 -16.56 -3.42 5.57
C ILE A 141 -17.20 -2.23 4.85
N ARG A 142 -17.22 -1.05 5.49
CA ARG A 142 -17.77 0.17 4.90
C ARG A 142 -17.00 0.58 3.64
N SER A 143 -15.67 0.51 3.65
CA SER A 143 -14.83 0.79 2.48
C SER A 143 -15.20 -0.11 1.30
N GLU A 144 -15.41 -1.40 1.59
CA GLU A 144 -15.79 -2.40 0.58
C GLU A 144 -17.20 -2.18 0.03
N LEU A 145 -18.17 -1.89 0.90
CA LEU A 145 -19.54 -1.55 0.47
C LEU A 145 -19.56 -0.25 -0.34
N ASN A 146 -18.79 0.75 0.07
CA ASN A 146 -18.69 2.03 -0.64
C ASN A 146 -18.06 1.83 -2.03
N TRP A 147 -17.09 0.93 -2.18
CA TRP A 147 -16.49 0.66 -3.48
C TRP A 147 -17.53 0.25 -4.54
N HIS A 148 -18.55 -0.50 -4.12
CA HIS A 148 -19.62 -1.05 -4.96
C HIS A 148 -20.84 -0.13 -5.02
N SER A 149 -20.88 0.92 -4.21
CA SER A 149 -21.98 1.87 -4.25
C SER A 149 -21.77 2.83 -5.42
N PRO A 150 -22.75 2.97 -6.35
CA PRO A 150 -22.67 3.96 -7.42
C PRO A 150 -22.65 5.40 -6.86
N ASN A 151 -23.19 5.60 -5.65
CA ASN A 151 -23.29 6.91 -5.00
C ASN A 151 -22.12 7.23 -4.07
N ALA A 152 -21.15 6.33 -3.91
CA ALA A 152 -20.03 6.60 -3.00
C ALA A 152 -19.02 7.57 -3.63
N VAL A 153 -18.98 8.77 -3.07
CA VAL A 153 -18.01 9.80 -3.44
C VAL A 153 -16.66 9.49 -2.80
N PRO A 154 -15.57 9.33 -3.58
CA PRO A 154 -14.23 9.15 -3.04
C PRO A 154 -13.80 10.42 -2.30
N GLN A 155 -13.06 10.24 -1.21
CA GLN A 155 -12.43 11.37 -0.54
C GLN A 155 -11.15 11.74 -1.28
N LEU A 156 -11.14 12.92 -1.91
CA LEU A 156 -9.93 13.48 -2.50
C LEU A 156 -9.07 14.11 -1.40
N ILE A 157 -7.78 13.74 -1.37
CA ILE A 157 -6.79 14.33 -0.47
C ILE A 157 -5.73 15.00 -1.32
N ASN A 158 -5.73 16.33 -1.32
CA ASN A 158 -4.74 17.12 -2.04
C ASN A 158 -3.47 17.23 -1.21
N ILE A 159 -2.44 16.47 -1.59
CA ILE A 159 -1.12 16.52 -0.96
C ILE A 159 -0.28 17.57 -1.69
N LYS A 160 0.03 18.66 -1.01
CA LYS A 160 0.98 19.65 -1.53
C LYS A 160 2.40 19.12 -1.33
N SER A 161 3.00 18.58 -2.39
CA SER A 161 4.43 18.28 -2.37
C SER A 161 5.23 19.58 -2.47
N PRO A 162 6.15 19.85 -1.53
CA PRO A 162 7.07 20.97 -1.66
C PRO A 162 8.13 20.72 -2.75
N PHE A 163 8.19 19.50 -3.30
CA PHE A 163 9.17 19.12 -4.31
C PHE A 163 8.49 18.93 -5.68
N PRO A 164 8.92 19.63 -6.73
CA PRO A 164 8.54 19.34 -8.10
C PRO A 164 8.85 17.89 -8.47
N HIS A 165 8.08 17.34 -9.41
CA HIS A 165 8.30 16.01 -9.99
C HIS A 165 8.44 14.88 -8.95
N SER A 166 7.74 15.02 -7.82
CA SER A 166 7.73 14.00 -6.78
C SER A 166 7.01 12.74 -7.22
N LEU A 167 7.59 11.59 -6.91
CA LEU A 167 6.93 10.29 -6.99
C LEU A 167 6.29 9.96 -5.64
N LEU A 168 5.03 9.53 -5.67
CA LEU A 168 4.25 9.17 -4.49
C LEU A 168 4.09 7.65 -4.41
N TYR A 169 4.36 7.08 -3.25
CA TYR A 169 4.28 5.64 -3.00
C TYR A 169 3.37 5.39 -1.81
N PRO A 170 2.10 5.00 -2.04
CA PRO A 170 1.19 4.69 -0.94
C PRO A 170 1.68 3.43 -0.21
N VAL A 171 1.86 3.54 1.11
CA VAL A 171 2.14 2.36 1.93
C VAL A 171 0.80 1.72 2.27
N PRO A 172 0.64 0.40 2.07
CA PRO A 172 -0.53 -0.32 2.53
C PRO A 172 -0.85 -0.02 4.01
N GLY A 173 -2.13 0.15 4.32
CA GLY A 173 -2.61 0.57 5.64
C GLY A 173 -3.23 1.98 5.69
N GLU A 174 -3.47 2.59 4.52
CA GLU A 174 -4.28 3.81 4.31
C GLU A 174 -3.78 5.09 5.00
N ARG A 175 -2.60 5.07 5.63
CA ARG A 175 -2.13 6.20 6.44
C ARG A 175 -0.90 6.89 5.89
N TRP A 176 0.04 6.13 5.34
CA TRP A 176 1.34 6.64 4.98
C TRP A 176 1.51 6.71 3.47
N VAL A 177 2.04 7.82 2.99
CA VAL A 177 2.47 7.98 1.60
C VAL A 177 3.93 8.39 1.63
N LEU A 178 4.80 7.57 1.05
CA LEU A 178 6.21 7.92 0.90
C LEU A 178 6.36 8.83 -0.31
N VAL A 179 7.27 9.79 -0.21
CA VAL A 179 7.54 10.76 -1.27
C VAL A 179 9.02 10.78 -1.57
N TYR A 180 9.31 10.65 -2.85
CA TYR A 180 10.65 10.73 -3.38
C TYR A 180 10.71 11.86 -4.41
N SER A 181 11.77 12.66 -4.36
CA SER A 181 12.05 13.68 -5.37
C SER A 181 13.48 13.54 -5.86
N GLN A 182 13.67 13.71 -7.17
CA GLN A 182 14.98 13.72 -7.80
C GLN A 182 15.81 14.94 -7.36
N GLU A 183 15.18 16.04 -6.94
CA GLU A 183 15.88 17.25 -6.49
C GLU A 183 16.63 17.09 -5.16
N LEU A 184 16.20 16.12 -4.34
CA LEU A 184 16.82 15.78 -3.06
C LEU A 184 17.24 14.32 -3.08
N PRO A 185 18.29 13.98 -3.85
CA PRO A 185 18.68 12.59 -4.07
C PRO A 185 19.09 11.93 -2.76
N GLY A 186 18.71 10.66 -2.62
CA GLY A 186 18.91 9.87 -1.40
C GLY A 186 17.94 10.17 -0.25
N CYS A 187 17.06 11.17 -0.37
CA CYS A 187 16.03 11.44 0.63
C CYS A 187 14.73 10.70 0.31
N VAL A 188 14.07 10.18 1.35
CA VAL A 188 12.67 9.73 1.27
C VAL A 188 11.90 10.44 2.37
N TYR A 189 10.77 11.03 2.01
CA TYR A 189 9.87 11.72 2.92
C TYR A 189 8.59 10.90 3.15
N VAL A 190 7.81 11.28 4.15
CA VAL A 190 6.53 10.64 4.46
C VAL A 190 5.46 11.67 4.82
N TYR A 191 4.25 11.45 4.29
CA TYR A 191 3.02 12.10 4.73
C TYR A 191 2.19 11.17 5.63
N ASP A 192 1.60 11.74 6.67
CA ASP A 192 0.50 11.11 7.43
C ASP A 192 -0.83 11.66 6.90
N ILE A 193 -1.50 10.91 6.02
CA ILE A 193 -2.75 11.36 5.40
C ILE A 193 -3.96 11.27 6.34
N LYS A 194 -3.79 10.69 7.53
CA LYS A 194 -4.81 10.63 8.58
C LYS A 194 -4.58 11.67 9.67
N ALA A 195 -3.51 12.48 9.59
CA ALA A 195 -3.31 13.59 10.51
C ALA A 195 -4.43 14.64 10.34
N PRO A 196 -4.94 15.25 11.44
CA PRO A 196 -6.03 16.23 11.38
C PRO A 196 -5.74 17.43 10.47
N MET A 197 -4.46 17.75 10.30
CA MET A 197 -3.95 18.75 9.38
C MET A 197 -2.81 18.09 8.61
N PRO A 198 -2.92 17.82 7.30
CA PRO A 198 -1.83 17.23 6.52
C PRO A 198 -0.62 18.15 6.63
N GLN A 199 0.35 17.73 7.44
CA GLN A 199 1.57 18.49 7.68
C GLN A 199 2.45 18.47 6.43
N GLU A 200 3.44 19.36 6.41
CA GLU A 200 4.58 19.21 5.51
C GLU A 200 5.20 17.80 5.63
N PRO A 201 5.72 17.25 4.52
CA PRO A 201 6.29 15.92 4.52
C PRO A 201 7.46 15.85 5.51
N ARG A 202 7.48 14.83 6.36
CA ARG A 202 8.59 14.64 7.30
C ARG A 202 9.68 13.80 6.65
N PRO A 203 10.97 14.11 6.87
CA PRO A 203 12.05 13.28 6.36
C PRO A 203 12.00 11.92 7.07
N LEU A 204 11.93 10.85 6.29
CA LEU A 204 11.95 9.46 6.79
C LEU A 204 13.36 8.87 6.63
N ILE A 205 13.97 9.04 5.46
CA ILE A 205 15.35 8.63 5.17
C ILE A 205 16.13 9.87 4.74
N ILE A 206 17.29 10.08 5.36
CA ILE A 206 18.21 11.18 5.06
C ILE A 206 19.58 10.56 4.71
N PRO A 207 20.25 11.02 3.63
CA PRO A 207 21.60 10.61 3.28
C PRO A 207 22.58 10.84 4.43
N ARG A 208 23.40 9.85 4.78
CA ARG A 208 24.42 9.98 5.83
C ARG A 208 25.74 10.53 5.31
N ASP A 209 26.05 10.27 4.05
CA ASP A 209 27.26 10.71 3.38
C ASP A 209 26.95 11.09 1.91
N ASN A 210 27.99 11.42 1.14
CA ASN A 210 27.84 11.82 -0.25
C ASN A 210 27.55 10.63 -1.19
N LEU A 211 27.86 9.39 -0.79
CA LEU A 211 27.51 8.21 -1.59
C LEU A 211 26.01 7.96 -1.51
N ASP A 212 25.41 8.21 -0.34
CA ASP A 212 23.97 8.11 -0.13
C ASP A 212 23.18 9.21 -0.90
N LYS A 213 23.80 10.28 -1.40
CA LYS A 213 23.15 11.39 -2.14
C LYS A 213 23.01 11.14 -3.64
N ARG A 214 23.11 9.89 -4.08
CA ARG A 214 22.97 9.54 -5.49
C ARG A 214 21.50 9.40 -5.87
N GLU A 215 21.18 9.75 -7.10
CA GLU A 215 19.86 9.53 -7.68
C GLU A 215 19.55 8.04 -7.82
N PHE A 216 18.26 7.70 -7.77
CA PHE A 216 17.75 6.35 -7.91
C PHE A 216 16.37 6.37 -8.57
N ASP A 217 15.95 5.28 -9.21
CA ASP A 217 14.70 5.23 -10.01
C ASP A 217 13.41 5.12 -9.16
N GLY A 218 13.50 5.51 -7.88
CA GLY A 218 12.42 5.44 -6.91
C GLY A 218 12.60 4.33 -5.86
N PRO A 219 12.04 4.52 -4.66
CA PRO A 219 12.17 3.56 -3.58
C PRO A 219 11.33 2.31 -3.88
N GLN A 220 11.93 1.14 -3.73
CA GLN A 220 11.19 -0.13 -3.72
C GLN A 220 10.94 -0.54 -2.28
N PHE A 221 9.80 -1.17 -1.97
CA PHE A 221 9.55 -1.63 -0.61
C PHE A 221 8.80 -2.96 -0.53
N SER A 222 9.06 -3.71 0.53
CA SER A 222 8.40 -4.98 0.85
C SER A 222 7.84 -4.91 2.26
N ILE A 223 6.54 -5.13 2.42
CA ILE A 223 5.90 -5.22 3.74
C ILE A 223 6.25 -6.54 4.41
N ASP A 224 6.51 -6.45 5.70
CA ASP A 224 6.62 -7.59 6.60
C ASP A 224 5.26 -7.80 7.29
N TYR A 225 4.48 -8.74 6.76
CA TYR A 225 3.14 -9.05 7.28
C TYR A 225 3.19 -9.92 8.55
N ASP A 226 4.36 -10.50 8.86
CA ASP A 226 4.55 -11.33 10.06
C ASP A 226 4.84 -10.46 11.29
N GLU A 227 5.16 -9.18 11.08
CA GLU A 227 5.41 -8.21 12.15
C GLU A 227 4.09 -7.66 12.73
N PRO A 228 4.00 -7.52 14.06
CA PRO A 228 2.75 -7.14 14.73
C PRO A 228 2.36 -5.67 14.54
N GLN A 229 3.26 -4.87 13.99
CA GLN A 229 3.06 -3.46 13.65
C GLN A 229 3.56 -3.24 12.23
N LEU A 230 3.04 -2.22 11.54
CA LEU A 230 3.44 -1.89 10.18
C LEU A 230 4.96 -1.75 10.10
N THR A 231 5.57 -2.74 9.45
CA THR A 231 7.00 -2.84 9.24
C THR A 231 7.23 -3.19 7.79
N PHE A 232 8.21 -2.54 7.17
CA PHE A 232 8.57 -2.82 5.80
C PHE A 232 10.04 -2.52 5.56
N THR A 233 10.61 -3.16 4.55
CA THR A 233 11.97 -2.88 4.09
C THR A 233 11.88 -1.96 2.89
N VAL A 234 12.61 -0.84 2.92
CA VAL A 234 12.80 0.07 1.77
C VAL A 234 14.18 -0.19 1.18
N CYS A 235 14.24 -0.27 -0.14
CA CYS A 235 15.44 -0.42 -0.93
C CYS A 235 15.64 0.82 -1.81
N LEU A 236 16.82 1.44 -1.69
CA LEU A 236 17.26 2.55 -2.54
C LEU A 236 18.38 2.04 -3.47
N ASP A 237 18.08 1.92 -4.75
CA ASP A 237 18.99 1.40 -5.77
C ASP A 237 19.72 2.54 -6.48
N GLN A 238 20.88 2.93 -5.95
CA GLN A 238 21.66 4.09 -6.40
C GLN A 238 22.68 3.73 -7.48
N CYS A 239 22.22 2.99 -8.49
CA CYS A 239 23.05 2.49 -9.57
C CYS A 239 23.00 3.38 -10.83
N ARG A 240 22.93 4.71 -10.69
CA ARG A 240 23.03 5.61 -11.85
C ARG A 240 24.51 5.81 -12.27
N PRO A 241 24.85 5.58 -13.55
CA PRO A 241 26.21 5.63 -14.08
C PRO A 241 26.65 7.05 -14.47
N ASP A 242 26.06 8.10 -13.89
CA ASP A 242 26.41 9.49 -14.21
C ASP A 242 27.91 9.78 -14.01
N ASP A 243 28.57 8.93 -13.21
CA ASP A 243 30.00 8.79 -13.20
C ASP A 243 30.44 7.55 -14.03
N PRO A 244 30.86 7.72 -15.30
CA PRO A 244 31.37 6.63 -16.12
C PRO A 244 32.64 5.98 -15.55
N SER A 245 33.27 6.58 -14.54
CA SER A 245 34.40 5.98 -13.81
C SER A 245 33.96 5.04 -12.68
N SER A 246 32.70 5.14 -12.22
CA SER A 246 32.16 4.30 -11.16
C SER A 246 31.65 2.98 -11.74
N SER A 247 32.49 1.95 -11.72
CA SER A 247 32.11 0.56 -12.05
C SER A 247 31.16 -0.09 -11.04
N TRP A 248 30.72 0.66 -10.02
CA TRP A 248 29.95 0.18 -8.88
C TRP A 248 28.79 1.12 -8.57
N GLY A 249 27.68 0.53 -8.15
CA GLY A 249 26.52 1.19 -7.62
C GLY A 249 26.21 0.67 -6.22
N THR A 250 25.50 1.47 -5.45
CA THR A 250 25.19 1.17 -4.07
C THR A 250 23.71 0.86 -3.95
N VAL A 251 23.37 -0.26 -3.34
CA VAL A 251 22.00 -0.57 -2.95
C VAL A 251 21.90 -0.49 -1.44
N ILE A 252 21.02 0.36 -0.92
CA ILE A 252 20.88 0.61 0.52
C ILE A 252 19.52 0.12 0.99
N PHE A 253 19.53 -0.69 2.04
CA PHE A 253 18.34 -1.27 2.65
C PHE A 253 18.06 -0.57 3.99
N TYR A 254 16.82 -0.12 4.17
CA TYR A 254 16.31 0.46 5.41
C TYR A 254 15.15 -0.38 5.92
N ARG A 255 15.10 -0.63 7.22
CA ARG A 255 13.89 -1.08 7.89
C ARG A 255 13.10 0.15 8.29
N VAL A 256 11.84 0.20 7.92
CA VAL A 256 10.91 1.23 8.36
C VAL A 256 9.87 0.57 9.26
N THR A 257 9.70 1.12 10.45
CA THR A 257 8.77 0.60 11.46
C THR A 257 7.87 1.72 11.94
N GLN A 258 6.57 1.45 12.04
CA GLN A 258 5.64 2.35 12.71
C GLN A 258 5.85 2.29 14.23
N ILE A 259 6.10 3.45 14.83
CA ILE A 259 6.20 3.64 16.27
C ILE A 259 4.97 4.43 16.75
N GLY A 260 4.38 4.02 17.86
CA GLY A 260 3.17 4.65 18.41
C GLY A 260 1.88 4.21 17.71
N HIS A 261 0.76 4.84 18.09
CA HIS A 261 -0.58 4.52 17.58
C HIS A 261 -1.47 5.76 17.55
N GLY A 262 -2.60 5.69 16.82
CA GLY A 262 -3.54 6.82 16.71
C GLY A 262 -2.86 8.09 16.23
N SER A 263 -3.17 9.24 16.80
CA SER A 263 -2.54 10.53 16.46
C SER A 263 -1.03 10.58 16.71
N ASN A 264 -0.48 9.68 17.53
CA ASN A 264 0.94 9.66 17.90
C ASN A 264 1.78 8.71 17.03
N ALA A 265 1.17 7.99 16.09
CA ALA A 265 1.93 7.10 15.23
C ALA A 265 2.88 7.90 14.32
N ARG A 266 4.06 7.35 14.08
CA ARG A 266 5.07 7.87 13.15
C ARG A 266 5.86 6.73 12.54
N LEU A 267 6.45 6.95 11.37
CA LEU A 267 7.42 6.02 10.80
C LEU A 267 8.83 6.39 11.22
N GLU A 268 9.62 5.40 11.63
CA GLU A 268 11.04 5.54 11.89
C GLU A 268 11.82 4.61 10.96
N SER A 269 12.93 5.09 10.40
CA SER A 269 13.80 4.31 9.54
C SER A 269 15.12 3.95 10.24
N THR A 270 15.59 2.73 9.99
CA THR A 270 16.89 2.25 10.45
C THR A 270 17.62 1.61 9.27
N ARG A 271 18.80 2.13 8.92
CA ARG A 271 19.65 1.54 7.87
C ARG A 271 20.07 0.13 8.31
N LEU A 272 19.72 -0.88 7.51
CA LEU A 272 20.09 -2.27 7.75
C LEU A 272 21.43 -2.60 7.12
N LYS A 273 21.59 -2.26 5.83
CA LYS A 273 22.71 -2.75 5.04
C LYS A 273 22.95 -1.91 3.79
N SER A 274 24.17 -1.96 3.28
CA SER A 274 24.53 -1.43 1.97
C SER A 274 25.30 -2.49 1.19
N LEU A 275 24.97 -2.66 -0.08
CA LEU A 275 25.65 -3.56 -0.99
C LEU A 275 26.30 -2.75 -2.10
N LEU A 276 27.55 -3.08 -2.42
CA LEU A 276 28.21 -2.59 -3.62
C LEU A 276 27.99 -3.62 -4.71
N LEU A 277 27.29 -3.22 -5.76
CA LEU A 277 26.98 -4.08 -6.88
C LEU A 277 27.66 -3.53 -8.13
N PRO A 278 28.19 -4.41 -9.01
CA PRO A 278 28.77 -3.95 -10.26
C PRO A 278 27.71 -3.20 -11.07
N VAL A 279 28.06 -2.02 -11.56
CA VAL A 279 27.24 -1.22 -12.46
C VAL A 279 27.88 -1.29 -13.82
N THR A 280 27.28 -2.09 -14.70
CA THR A 280 27.61 -2.01 -16.12
C THR A 280 26.81 -0.90 -16.78
N LYS A 281 25.58 -0.62 -16.29
CA LYS A 281 24.65 0.46 -16.71
C LYS A 281 23.57 0.72 -15.65
N THR A 282 22.78 1.79 -15.85
CA THR A 282 21.57 2.09 -15.07
C THR A 282 20.63 0.88 -15.05
N PRO A 283 20.27 0.34 -13.89
CA PRO A 283 19.19 -0.64 -13.82
C PRO A 283 17.91 0.04 -14.32
N LEU A 284 17.08 -0.66 -15.10
CA LEU A 284 15.80 -0.07 -15.50
C LEU A 284 14.74 -0.24 -14.41
N ARG A 285 14.88 -1.28 -13.61
CA ARG A 285 13.88 -1.67 -12.62
C ARG A 285 14.51 -2.56 -11.56
N SER A 286 14.06 -2.39 -10.34
CA SER A 286 14.35 -3.31 -9.24
C SER A 286 13.08 -3.62 -8.46
N VAL A 287 13.07 -4.75 -7.77
CA VAL A 287 11.99 -5.18 -6.88
C VAL A 287 12.59 -5.83 -5.64
N ILE A 288 11.88 -5.75 -4.52
CA ILE A 288 12.27 -6.37 -3.26
C ILE A 288 11.09 -7.19 -2.73
N TYR A 289 11.38 -8.41 -2.26
CA TYR A 289 10.40 -9.25 -1.59
C TYR A 289 11.08 -10.04 -0.47
N GLY A 290 10.76 -9.66 0.77
CA GLY A 290 11.43 -10.19 1.96
C GLY A 290 12.94 -10.00 1.86
N LYS A 291 13.68 -11.10 1.94
CA LYS A 291 15.15 -11.12 1.87
C LYS A 291 15.74 -11.11 0.47
N TYR A 292 14.90 -11.12 -0.57
CA TYR A 292 15.35 -11.16 -1.95
C TYR A 292 15.21 -9.79 -2.59
N TYR A 293 16.22 -9.40 -3.33
CA TYR A 293 16.25 -8.18 -4.12
C TYR A 293 16.62 -8.56 -5.55
N ALA A 294 15.84 -8.13 -6.53
CA ALA A 294 16.13 -8.38 -7.94
C ALA A 294 16.19 -7.10 -8.73
N ARG A 295 17.05 -7.06 -9.74
CA ARG A 295 17.25 -5.90 -10.61
C ARG A 295 17.51 -6.33 -12.05
N LEU A 296 16.95 -5.57 -13.00
CA LEU A 296 17.11 -5.82 -14.43
C LEU A 296 18.22 -4.95 -15.01
N HIS A 297 19.19 -5.61 -15.64
CA HIS A 297 20.34 -5.00 -16.29
C HIS A 297 20.26 -5.11 -17.80
N TYR A 298 20.68 -4.03 -18.46
CA TYR A 298 20.99 -4.01 -19.88
C TYR A 298 22.46 -3.68 -20.03
N ALA A 299 23.22 -4.53 -20.72
CA ALA A 299 24.49 -4.09 -21.28
C ALA A 299 24.31 -3.83 -22.77
N THR A 300 25.08 -2.90 -23.34
CA THR A 300 25.10 -2.70 -24.80
C THR A 300 25.67 -3.91 -25.53
N THR A 301 26.52 -4.68 -24.86
CA THR A 301 27.29 -5.76 -25.46
C THR A 301 26.86 -7.15 -25.00
N THR A 302 26.06 -7.25 -23.93
CA THR A 302 25.60 -8.53 -23.39
C THR A 302 24.08 -8.58 -23.32
N LYS A 303 23.55 -9.80 -23.29
CA LYS A 303 22.10 -10.04 -23.21
C LYS A 303 21.53 -9.40 -21.93
N PRO A 304 20.31 -8.84 -21.97
CA PRO A 304 19.67 -8.38 -20.76
C PRO A 304 19.55 -9.52 -19.76
N ARG A 305 19.74 -9.19 -18.48
CA ARG A 305 19.72 -10.18 -17.40
C ARG A 305 19.03 -9.62 -16.17
N ILE A 306 18.31 -10.49 -15.46
CA ILE A 306 17.76 -10.18 -14.15
C ILE A 306 18.68 -10.81 -13.12
N GLU A 307 19.28 -10.00 -12.27
CA GLU A 307 20.12 -10.43 -11.15
C GLU A 307 19.26 -10.51 -9.90
N ILE A 308 19.34 -11.61 -9.16
CA ILE A 308 18.57 -11.85 -7.93
C ILE A 308 19.55 -12.09 -6.79
N TYR A 309 19.42 -11.34 -5.72
CA TYR A 309 20.31 -11.35 -4.56
C TYR A 309 19.55 -11.79 -3.31
N ASP A 310 20.14 -12.65 -2.50
CA ASP A 310 19.80 -12.72 -1.07
C ASP A 310 20.55 -11.59 -0.38
N TRP A 311 19.89 -10.44 -0.23
CA TRP A 311 20.57 -9.23 0.24
C TRP A 311 20.97 -9.33 1.71
N LEU A 312 20.24 -10.12 2.51
CA LEU A 312 20.60 -10.41 3.90
C LEU A 312 21.89 -11.23 4.00
N SER A 313 22.10 -12.19 3.10
CA SER A 313 23.27 -13.09 3.11
C SER A 313 24.46 -12.54 2.31
N SER A 314 24.23 -11.62 1.36
CA SER A 314 25.28 -11.00 0.54
C SER A 314 26.22 -10.12 1.37
N SER A 315 27.46 -9.91 0.95
CA SER A 315 28.41 -9.01 1.62
C SER A 315 29.06 -8.07 0.61
N LEU A 316 29.87 -7.12 1.09
CA LEU A 316 30.70 -6.28 0.21
C LEU A 316 31.73 -7.11 -0.59
N SER A 317 32.13 -8.28 -0.09
CA SER A 317 33.17 -9.13 -0.70
C SER A 317 32.61 -10.27 -1.57
N GLY A 318 31.31 -10.54 -1.52
CA GLY A 318 30.67 -11.59 -2.30
C GLY A 318 29.16 -11.50 -2.23
N SER A 319 28.52 -11.55 -3.39
CA SER A 319 27.06 -11.54 -3.47
C SER A 319 26.55 -12.98 -3.54
N VAL A 320 25.57 -13.32 -2.71
CA VAL A 320 24.81 -14.57 -2.87
C VAL A 320 23.71 -14.27 -3.87
N MET A 321 23.94 -14.63 -5.13
CA MET A 321 23.09 -14.27 -6.24
C MET A 321 22.82 -15.42 -7.20
N THR A 322 21.75 -15.29 -7.96
CA THR A 322 21.54 -16.00 -9.22
C THR A 322 21.14 -15.01 -10.28
N PHE A 323 21.03 -15.46 -11.52
CA PHE A 323 20.58 -14.60 -12.60
C PHE A 323 19.76 -15.36 -13.63
N LEU A 324 18.85 -14.63 -14.26
CA LEU A 324 18.13 -15.07 -15.44
C LEU A 324 18.71 -14.33 -16.65
N LEU A 325 19.23 -15.07 -17.61
CA LEU A 325 19.44 -14.54 -18.95
C LEU A 325 18.12 -14.52 -19.68
N VAL A 326 17.81 -13.38 -20.30
CA VAL A 326 16.62 -13.30 -21.14
C VAL A 326 16.79 -14.27 -22.32
N PRO A 327 15.82 -15.19 -22.54
CA PRO A 327 15.93 -16.18 -23.60
C PRO A 327 16.13 -15.52 -24.98
N PRO A 328 16.96 -16.10 -25.87
CA PRO A 328 17.15 -15.57 -27.21
C PRO A 328 15.81 -15.53 -27.96
N GLY A 329 15.59 -14.46 -28.73
CA GLY A 329 14.36 -14.24 -29.50
C GLY A 329 13.20 -13.62 -28.70
N ARG A 330 13.34 -13.44 -27.39
CA ARG A 330 12.36 -12.66 -26.62
C ARG A 330 12.65 -11.17 -26.68
N SER A 331 11.59 -10.38 -26.56
CA SER A 331 11.74 -8.95 -26.32
C SER A 331 12.48 -8.71 -25.02
N ARG A 332 12.84 -7.46 -24.78
CA ARG A 332 13.24 -7.05 -23.44
C ARG A 332 12.11 -7.31 -22.42
N PRO A 333 12.39 -7.80 -21.21
CA PRO A 333 11.43 -7.77 -20.13
C PRO A 333 11.10 -6.32 -19.80
N HIS A 334 9.82 -5.99 -19.67
CA HIS A 334 9.39 -4.65 -19.24
C HIS A 334 8.99 -4.63 -17.76
N HIS A 335 8.64 -5.80 -17.19
CA HIS A 335 8.23 -5.92 -15.80
C HIS A 335 8.63 -7.29 -15.24
N PHE A 336 8.92 -7.36 -13.95
CA PHE A 336 9.16 -8.61 -13.23
C PHE A 336 8.87 -8.41 -11.75
N GLU A 337 8.46 -9.47 -11.07
CA GLU A 337 8.20 -9.47 -9.64
C GLU A 337 8.75 -10.72 -8.97
N ILE A 338 9.21 -10.56 -7.74
CA ILE A 338 9.51 -11.71 -6.88
C ILE A 338 8.20 -12.10 -6.18
N VAL A 339 7.83 -13.38 -6.28
CA VAL A 339 6.65 -13.95 -5.64
C VAL A 339 7.04 -15.00 -4.59
N ALA A 340 6.08 -15.43 -3.78
CA ALA A 340 6.33 -16.41 -2.73
C ALA A 340 6.89 -17.73 -3.31
N GLY A 341 7.65 -18.45 -2.48
CA GLY A 341 8.23 -19.74 -2.88
C GLY A 341 9.47 -19.64 -3.77
N LYS A 342 10.27 -18.56 -3.64
CA LYS A 342 11.51 -18.34 -4.43
C LYS A 342 11.25 -18.38 -5.94
N LYS A 343 10.18 -17.73 -6.36
CA LYS A 343 9.74 -17.67 -7.76
C LYS A 343 9.84 -16.24 -8.27
N LEU A 344 10.25 -16.09 -9.52
CA LEU A 344 10.35 -14.83 -10.24
C LEU A 344 9.38 -14.90 -11.42
N ILE A 345 8.40 -14.00 -11.46
CA ILE A 345 7.55 -13.81 -12.64
C ILE A 345 8.14 -12.70 -13.50
N VAL A 346 8.19 -12.92 -14.81
CA VAL A 346 8.78 -12.01 -15.78
C VAL A 346 7.80 -11.80 -16.93
N PHE A 347 7.59 -10.55 -17.29
CA PHE A 347 6.67 -10.13 -18.33
C PHE A 347 7.43 -9.59 -19.54
N TRP A 348 7.08 -10.15 -20.70
CA TRP A 348 7.53 -9.77 -22.02
C TRP A 348 6.33 -9.35 -22.85
N TYR A 349 6.56 -8.59 -23.92
CA TYR A 349 5.50 -8.03 -24.76
C TYR A 349 4.47 -9.08 -25.26
N ARG A 350 4.88 -10.36 -25.40
CA ARG A 350 4.00 -11.45 -25.88
C ARG A 350 4.09 -12.73 -25.05
N ALA A 351 4.67 -12.65 -23.86
CA ALA A 351 4.86 -13.83 -23.04
C ALA A 351 4.98 -13.48 -21.56
N ILE A 352 4.56 -14.42 -20.73
CA ILE A 352 4.81 -14.41 -19.29
C ILE A 352 5.59 -15.68 -18.97
N GLY A 353 6.59 -15.56 -18.11
CA GLY A 353 7.38 -16.69 -17.65
C GLY A 353 7.55 -16.66 -16.15
N LEU A 354 7.55 -17.84 -15.57
CA LEU A 354 7.80 -18.07 -14.16
C LEU A 354 9.08 -18.88 -14.04
N TYR A 355 9.97 -18.44 -13.17
CA TYR A 355 11.28 -19.02 -12.93
C TYR A 355 11.43 -19.33 -11.46
N GLU A 356 11.97 -20.50 -11.14
CA GLU A 356 12.30 -20.84 -9.76
C GLU A 356 13.78 -20.59 -9.51
N PHE A 357 14.10 -19.85 -8.45
CA PHE A 357 15.47 -19.52 -8.06
C PHE A 357 15.87 -20.21 -6.75
N ALA A 358 15.51 -21.48 -6.59
CA ALA A 358 15.78 -22.24 -5.37
C ALA A 358 17.27 -22.26 -4.99
N THR A 359 18.16 -22.32 -5.99
CA THR A 359 19.61 -22.32 -5.85
C THR A 359 20.18 -20.94 -6.14
N LEU A 360 20.80 -20.34 -5.13
CA LEU A 360 21.61 -19.14 -5.26
C LEU A 360 23.08 -19.53 -5.15
N TYR A 361 23.93 -18.89 -5.94
CA TYR A 361 25.37 -19.13 -5.96
C TYR A 361 26.09 -17.96 -5.32
N THR A 362 27.18 -18.22 -4.61
CA THR A 362 28.07 -17.14 -4.16
C THR A 362 28.93 -16.72 -5.32
N VAL A 363 28.68 -15.53 -5.87
CA VAL A 363 29.42 -14.98 -7.00
C VAL A 363 30.34 -13.89 -6.50
N LYS A 364 31.63 -13.99 -6.84
CA LYS A 364 32.56 -12.90 -6.58
C LYS A 364 32.30 -11.75 -7.57
N PRO A 365 32.43 -10.49 -7.15
CA PRO A 365 32.12 -9.36 -8.03
C PRO A 365 32.88 -9.31 -9.36
N THR A 366 34.04 -9.96 -9.45
CA THR A 366 34.89 -10.00 -10.66
C THR A 366 34.70 -11.26 -11.51
N GLU A 367 33.85 -12.19 -11.09
CA GLU A 367 33.68 -13.48 -11.77
C GLU A 367 32.77 -13.31 -12.99
N VAL A 368 33.25 -13.76 -14.15
CA VAL A 368 32.42 -13.83 -15.35
C VAL A 368 31.45 -15.00 -15.17
N LEU A 369 30.16 -14.67 -15.07
CA LEU A 369 29.12 -15.66 -14.92
C LEU A 369 29.00 -16.51 -16.20
N ASP A 370 29.02 -17.83 -16.04
CA ASP A 370 28.75 -18.77 -17.12
C ASP A 370 27.26 -18.73 -17.48
N ASP A 371 26.94 -18.42 -18.74
CA ASP A 371 25.58 -18.38 -19.26
C ASP A 371 24.80 -19.69 -19.01
N SER A 372 25.50 -20.82 -18.83
CA SER A 372 24.90 -22.11 -18.48
C SER A 372 24.18 -22.13 -17.12
N LEU A 373 24.49 -21.17 -16.23
CA LEU A 373 23.90 -21.02 -14.90
C LEU A 373 22.56 -20.26 -14.91
N SER A 374 22.10 -19.79 -16.06
CA SER A 374 20.83 -19.09 -16.17
C SER A 374 19.66 -19.94 -15.66
N LEU A 375 18.74 -19.30 -14.93
CA LEU A 375 17.51 -19.95 -14.47
C LEU A 375 16.76 -20.60 -15.63
N LYS A 376 16.34 -21.85 -15.42
CA LYS A 376 15.41 -22.55 -16.31
C LYS A 376 13.99 -22.09 -16.01
N SER A 377 13.20 -21.88 -17.06
CA SER A 377 11.80 -21.55 -16.89
C SER A 377 11.07 -22.73 -16.26
N TYR A 378 10.35 -22.46 -15.19
CA TYR A 378 9.44 -23.40 -14.56
C TYR A 378 8.12 -23.48 -15.34
N TRP A 379 7.63 -22.33 -15.82
CA TRP A 379 6.43 -22.23 -16.65
C TRP A 379 6.54 -21.04 -17.59
N ILE A 380 5.96 -21.16 -18.79
CA ILE A 380 5.90 -20.10 -19.79
C ILE A 380 4.52 -20.14 -20.45
N GLN A 381 3.91 -18.97 -20.62
CA GLN A 381 2.75 -18.79 -21.47
C GLN A 381 3.06 -17.74 -22.54
N ASP A 382 3.07 -18.18 -23.79
CA ASP A 382 3.15 -17.30 -24.95
C ASP A 382 1.74 -16.84 -25.38
N GLY A 383 1.69 -15.78 -26.18
CA GLY A 383 0.44 -15.22 -26.72
C GLY A 383 -0.32 -14.31 -25.76
N VAL A 384 0.28 -13.96 -24.62
CA VAL A 384 -0.25 -12.96 -23.69
C VAL A 384 0.33 -11.60 -24.06
N TYR A 385 -0.49 -10.74 -24.66
CA TYR A 385 -0.11 -9.42 -25.13
C TYR A 385 -0.22 -8.42 -23.98
N THR A 386 0.86 -8.26 -23.24
CA THR A 386 1.01 -7.19 -22.26
C THR A 386 1.29 -5.87 -22.99
N TYR A 387 0.81 -4.76 -22.44
CA TYR A 387 1.00 -3.45 -23.03
C TYR A 387 2.49 -3.15 -23.32
N ALA A 388 2.78 -2.49 -24.43
CA ALA A 388 4.15 -2.18 -24.85
C ALA A 388 4.84 -1.17 -23.91
N HIS A 389 4.04 -0.34 -23.26
CA HIS A 389 4.42 0.53 -22.15
C HIS A 389 4.07 -0.23 -20.86
N GLU A 390 4.92 -0.15 -19.84
CA GLU A 390 4.90 -1.05 -18.67
C GLU A 390 3.47 -1.42 -18.20
N PRO A 391 3.14 -2.73 -18.13
CA PRO A 391 1.82 -3.15 -17.67
C PRO A 391 1.60 -2.60 -16.27
N ALA A 392 0.41 -2.06 -16.05
CA ALA A 392 -0.05 -1.77 -14.72
C ALA A 392 -0.22 -3.11 -14.00
N THR A 393 0.71 -3.41 -13.10
CA THR A 393 0.66 -4.60 -12.24
C THR A 393 0.26 -4.18 -10.84
N CYS A 394 -0.53 -5.02 -10.16
CA CYS A 394 -0.69 -4.85 -8.72
C CYS A 394 0.53 -5.42 -7.98
N ASP A 395 0.73 -5.06 -6.72
CA ASP A 395 1.68 -5.80 -5.88
C ASP A 395 1.23 -7.27 -5.77
N PRO A 396 2.15 -8.25 -5.89
CA PRO A 396 1.82 -9.64 -5.60
C PRO A 396 1.27 -9.77 -4.19
N TYR A 397 0.20 -10.54 -4.02
CA TYR A 397 -0.35 -10.81 -2.68
C TYR A 397 -0.51 -12.31 -2.45
N PHE A 398 -0.30 -12.73 -1.22
CA PHE A 398 -0.45 -14.13 -0.84
C PHE A 398 -1.89 -14.42 -0.43
N HIS A 399 -2.54 -15.37 -1.11
CA HIS A 399 -3.88 -15.83 -0.77
C HIS A 399 -3.79 -17.12 0.07
N ALA A 400 -3.94 -16.99 1.38
CA ALA A 400 -3.72 -18.06 2.35
C ALA A 400 -4.53 -19.33 2.06
N LYS A 401 -5.82 -19.20 1.72
CA LYS A 401 -6.72 -20.36 1.51
C LYS A 401 -6.35 -21.22 0.31
N SER A 402 -5.81 -20.62 -0.75
CA SER A 402 -5.35 -21.36 -1.93
C SER A 402 -3.85 -21.60 -1.92
N ALA A 403 -3.15 -21.22 -0.83
CA ALA A 403 -1.70 -21.29 -0.70
C ALA A 403 -0.97 -20.81 -1.97
N SER A 404 -1.42 -19.69 -2.54
CA SER A 404 -0.96 -19.20 -3.84
C SER A 404 -0.69 -17.70 -3.79
N THR A 405 0.36 -17.24 -4.45
CA THR A 405 0.51 -15.82 -4.78
C THR A 405 -0.38 -15.47 -5.95
N ARG A 406 -1.13 -14.38 -5.85
CA ARG A 406 -1.96 -13.86 -6.92
C ARG A 406 -1.44 -12.49 -7.35
N LEU A 407 -1.54 -12.25 -8.64
CA LEU A 407 -1.08 -11.03 -9.28
C LEU A 407 -2.06 -10.69 -10.39
N THR A 408 -2.46 -9.43 -10.46
CA THR A 408 -3.26 -8.90 -11.56
C THR A 408 -2.38 -7.99 -12.40
N PHE A 409 -2.61 -8.04 -13.70
CA PHE A 409 -1.93 -7.21 -14.68
C PHE A 409 -2.89 -6.92 -15.82
N ASP A 410 -2.63 -5.84 -16.54
CA ASP A 410 -3.37 -5.49 -17.73
C ASP A 410 -2.71 -6.03 -19.01
N THR A 411 -3.54 -6.13 -20.02
CA THR A 411 -3.20 -6.47 -21.40
C THR A 411 -3.87 -5.43 -22.30
N ASP A 412 -3.55 -5.45 -23.59
CA ASP A 412 -4.17 -4.55 -24.56
C ASP A 412 -5.71 -4.66 -24.59
N THR A 413 -6.29 -5.78 -24.13
CA THR A 413 -7.73 -6.09 -24.30
C THR A 413 -8.44 -6.58 -23.04
N ALA A 414 -7.74 -6.72 -21.91
CA ALA A 414 -8.29 -7.32 -20.70
C ALA A 414 -7.46 -7.04 -19.44
N ILE A 415 -8.12 -7.13 -18.28
CA ILE A 415 -7.45 -7.35 -16.99
C ILE A 415 -7.31 -8.86 -16.82
N CYS A 416 -6.08 -9.31 -16.62
CA CYS A 416 -5.77 -10.70 -16.36
C CYS A 416 -5.34 -10.91 -14.91
N GLY A 417 -5.58 -12.12 -14.41
CA GLY A 417 -5.12 -12.59 -13.13
C GLY A 417 -4.29 -13.84 -13.30
N ILE A 418 -3.13 -13.90 -12.66
CA ILE A 418 -2.36 -15.13 -12.52
C ILE A 418 -2.34 -15.57 -11.05
N SER A 419 -2.69 -16.82 -10.83
CA SER A 419 -2.57 -17.50 -9.54
C SER A 419 -1.39 -18.46 -9.60
N ILE A 420 -0.40 -18.24 -8.76
CA ILE A 420 0.88 -18.96 -8.69
C ILE A 420 0.88 -19.77 -7.39
N PRO A 421 0.62 -21.08 -7.44
CA PRO A 421 0.69 -21.95 -6.28
C PRO A 421 2.08 -21.92 -5.62
N ILE A 422 2.14 -22.05 -4.28
CA ILE A 422 3.43 -22.20 -3.57
C ILE A 422 4.11 -23.50 -4.00
N ASP A 423 3.33 -24.56 -4.20
CA ASP A 423 3.84 -25.85 -4.65
C ASP A 423 4.32 -25.82 -6.10
N SER A 424 4.77 -26.97 -6.59
CA SER A 424 5.22 -27.16 -7.97
C SER A 424 4.05 -27.48 -8.92
N THR A 425 2.83 -27.00 -8.65
CA THR A 425 1.74 -27.04 -9.64
C THR A 425 1.80 -25.85 -10.60
N ALA A 426 1.26 -26.03 -11.80
CA ALA A 426 1.31 -25.02 -12.85
C ALA A 426 0.48 -23.78 -12.46
N PRO A 427 0.95 -22.55 -12.76
CA PRO A 427 0.17 -21.34 -12.57
C PRO A 427 -1.13 -21.37 -13.37
N GLN A 428 -2.17 -20.73 -12.83
CA GLN A 428 -3.45 -20.56 -13.51
C GLN A 428 -3.57 -19.11 -13.97
N LEU A 429 -3.67 -18.92 -15.29
CA LEU A 429 -3.97 -17.64 -15.90
C LEU A 429 -5.48 -17.56 -16.18
N CYS A 430 -6.10 -16.44 -15.83
CA CYS A 430 -7.51 -16.19 -16.09
C CYS A 430 -7.75 -14.76 -16.59
N CYS A 431 -8.73 -14.60 -17.46
CA CYS A 431 -9.28 -13.29 -17.79
C CYS A 431 -10.23 -12.89 -16.66
N LEU A 432 -9.94 -11.78 -15.99
CA LEU A 432 -10.77 -11.25 -14.90
C LEU A 432 -11.80 -10.26 -15.42
N ARG A 433 -11.47 -9.56 -16.51
CA ARG A 433 -12.36 -8.62 -17.18
C ARG A 433 -11.89 -8.38 -18.61
N GLU A 434 -12.80 -8.52 -19.57
CA GLU A 434 -12.57 -8.11 -20.97
C GLU A 434 -12.96 -6.64 -21.17
N GLY A 435 -12.26 -5.94 -22.07
CA GLY A 435 -12.61 -4.58 -22.46
C GLY A 435 -11.43 -3.79 -23.01
N ASP A 436 -11.75 -2.71 -23.73
CA ASP A 436 -10.75 -1.70 -24.09
C ASP A 436 -10.31 -0.95 -22.83
N LEU A 437 -9.05 -1.13 -22.45
CA LEU A 437 -8.47 -0.63 -21.19
C LEU A 437 -7.27 0.27 -21.46
N THR A 438 -7.22 0.94 -22.62
CA THR A 438 -6.09 1.79 -23.07
C THR A 438 -5.66 2.90 -22.11
N ALA A 439 -6.35 3.10 -20.99
CA ALA A 439 -6.00 4.08 -19.96
C ALA A 439 -6.25 3.57 -18.52
N LEU A 440 -5.80 2.35 -18.19
CA LEU A 440 -5.76 1.89 -16.81
C LEU A 440 -4.79 2.77 -15.99
N THR A 441 -5.28 3.36 -14.89
CA THR A 441 -4.47 4.26 -14.04
C THR A 441 -4.10 3.66 -12.69
N GLY A 442 -4.78 2.59 -12.29
CA GLY A 442 -4.42 1.85 -11.08
C GLY A 442 -5.00 0.46 -11.08
N LEU A 443 -4.16 -0.53 -10.81
CA LEU A 443 -4.57 -1.93 -10.69
C LEU A 443 -4.27 -2.45 -9.29
N GLY A 444 -5.33 -2.82 -8.58
CA GLY A 444 -5.29 -3.55 -7.34
C GLY A 444 -5.61 -5.03 -7.58
N ALA A 445 -5.55 -5.80 -6.51
CA ALA A 445 -5.67 -7.25 -6.58
C ALA A 445 -7.10 -7.76 -6.87
N ASP A 446 -8.12 -6.95 -6.63
CA ASP A 446 -9.55 -7.24 -6.86
C ASP A 446 -10.31 -6.00 -7.38
N LYS A 447 -9.59 -4.92 -7.68
CA LYS A 447 -10.10 -3.57 -7.91
C LYS A 447 -9.23 -2.86 -8.92
N PHE A 448 -9.81 -1.91 -9.65
CA PHE A 448 -9.06 -1.13 -10.61
C PHE A 448 -9.69 0.25 -10.83
N PHE A 449 -8.87 1.17 -11.32
CA PHE A 449 -9.26 2.47 -11.82
C PHE A 449 -8.80 2.60 -13.28
N PHE A 450 -9.65 3.19 -14.11
CA PHE A 450 -9.28 3.54 -15.49
C PHE A 450 -9.83 4.90 -15.84
N VAL A 451 -9.18 5.58 -16.77
CA VAL A 451 -9.67 6.84 -17.34
C VAL A 451 -10.38 6.53 -18.65
N SER A 452 -11.55 7.11 -18.89
CA SER A 452 -12.24 6.94 -20.17
C SER A 452 -11.46 7.59 -21.30
N SER A 453 -11.41 6.94 -22.47
CA SER A 453 -10.81 7.50 -23.69
C SER A 453 -11.67 8.58 -24.35
N ASP A 454 -12.88 8.85 -23.86
CA ASP A 454 -13.83 9.84 -24.38
C ASP A 454 -13.39 11.31 -24.25
N GLY A 455 -12.20 11.56 -23.67
CA GLY A 455 -11.62 12.88 -23.55
C GLY A 455 -12.17 13.72 -22.40
N VAL A 456 -13.11 13.18 -21.60
CA VAL A 456 -13.65 13.90 -20.43
C VAL A 456 -12.77 13.65 -19.18
N GLY A 457 -11.76 12.79 -19.26
CA GLY A 457 -10.85 12.52 -18.14
C GLY A 457 -11.57 11.91 -16.93
N LEU A 458 -12.75 11.33 -17.13
CA LEU A 458 -13.50 10.67 -16.06
C LEU A 458 -12.74 9.44 -15.58
N ILE A 459 -12.49 9.37 -14.27
CA ILE A 459 -11.92 8.20 -13.63
C ILE A 459 -13.08 7.27 -13.29
N HIS A 460 -13.11 6.11 -13.93
CA HIS A 460 -13.98 5.02 -13.56
C HIS A 460 -13.30 4.12 -12.55
N ARG A 461 -14.11 3.48 -11.70
CA ARG A 461 -13.65 2.41 -10.82
C ARG A 461 -14.43 1.14 -11.11
N GLY A 462 -13.77 0.01 -10.90
CA GLY A 462 -14.40 -1.29 -10.97
C GLY A 462 -13.78 -2.28 -9.99
N SER A 463 -14.43 -3.42 -9.88
CA SER A 463 -13.93 -4.60 -9.18
C SER A 463 -14.08 -5.81 -10.09
N PHE A 464 -13.39 -6.89 -9.75
CA PHE A 464 -13.50 -8.17 -10.42
C PHE A 464 -13.32 -9.30 -9.41
N ARG A 465 -13.76 -10.50 -9.78
CA ARG A 465 -13.65 -11.68 -8.92
C ARG A 465 -12.68 -12.69 -9.50
N TRP A 466 -11.90 -13.27 -8.60
CA TRP A 466 -11.10 -14.45 -8.92
C TRP A 466 -12.01 -15.68 -9.05
N PRO A 467 -11.86 -16.53 -10.08
CA PRO A 467 -12.71 -17.72 -10.27
C PRO A 467 -12.74 -18.66 -9.07
N SER A 468 -11.60 -18.79 -8.38
CA SER A 468 -11.43 -19.58 -7.15
C SER A 468 -12.20 -19.05 -5.94
N ASN A 469 -12.75 -17.83 -6.02
CA ASN A 469 -13.54 -17.22 -4.94
C ASN A 469 -15.05 -17.44 -5.13
N SER A 470 -15.49 -18.19 -6.15
CA SER A 470 -16.91 -18.39 -6.49
C SER A 470 -17.73 -19.19 -5.47
N THR A 471 -17.10 -19.81 -4.46
CA THR A 471 -17.80 -20.57 -3.42
C THR A 471 -18.34 -19.71 -2.27
N TYR A 472 -18.12 -18.39 -2.28
CA TYR A 472 -18.64 -17.52 -1.22
C TYR A 472 -20.11 -17.17 -1.46
N ASP A 473 -20.93 -17.41 -0.44
CA ASP A 473 -22.36 -17.14 -0.43
C ASP A 473 -22.65 -15.65 -0.73
N GLU A 474 -23.18 -15.38 -1.92
CA GLU A 474 -23.49 -14.02 -2.41
C GLU A 474 -24.44 -13.28 -1.47
N ASN A 475 -25.25 -14.02 -0.71
CA ASN A 475 -26.23 -13.49 0.22
C ASN A 475 -25.61 -12.79 1.44
N ILE A 476 -24.39 -13.15 1.83
CA ILE A 476 -23.78 -12.60 3.06
C ILE A 476 -23.30 -11.16 2.87
N TYR A 477 -22.97 -10.76 1.63
CA TYR A 477 -22.40 -9.45 1.36
C TYR A 477 -23.10 -8.64 0.26
N GLY A 478 -24.02 -9.21 -0.54
CA GLY A 478 -24.91 -8.44 -1.43
C GLY A 478 -24.14 -7.65 -2.49
N TRP A 479 -23.48 -8.38 -3.39
CA TRP A 479 -22.65 -7.81 -4.45
C TRP A 479 -23.42 -7.74 -5.78
N SER A 480 -23.45 -6.59 -6.42
CA SER A 480 -23.76 -6.45 -7.85
C SER A 480 -22.51 -5.99 -8.61
N GLU A 481 -22.33 -6.48 -9.84
CA GLU A 481 -21.39 -5.88 -10.79
C GLU A 481 -22.00 -4.58 -11.32
N GLU A 482 -21.60 -3.44 -10.76
CA GLU A 482 -21.95 -2.12 -11.30
C GLU A 482 -20.69 -1.28 -11.50
N LEU A 483 -20.61 -0.64 -12.67
CA LEU A 483 -19.62 0.38 -12.95
C LEU A 483 -20.08 1.71 -12.33
N GLY A 484 -19.24 2.30 -11.48
CA GLY A 484 -19.45 3.65 -10.96
C GLY A 484 -18.67 4.69 -11.76
N VAL A 485 -19.28 5.83 -12.04
CA VAL A 485 -18.62 7.01 -12.63
C VAL A 485 -18.21 7.96 -11.50
N LEU A 486 -16.98 8.49 -11.53
CA LEU A 486 -16.56 9.57 -10.64
C LEU A 486 -16.68 10.91 -11.36
N ASP A 487 -17.83 11.56 -11.23
CA ASP A 487 -18.03 12.91 -11.77
C ASP A 487 -17.28 13.96 -10.92
N GLY A 488 -16.55 14.87 -11.57
CA GLY A 488 -15.97 16.07 -10.94
C GLY A 488 -14.43 16.15 -10.87
N LEU A 489 -13.68 15.26 -11.50
CA LEU A 489 -12.20 15.29 -11.53
C LEU A 489 -11.60 15.82 -12.84
N ALA A 490 -12.44 16.08 -13.85
CA ALA A 490 -12.02 16.46 -15.21
C ALA A 490 -11.21 17.77 -15.28
N ASP A 491 -11.55 18.76 -14.44
CA ASP A 491 -10.96 20.10 -14.52
C ASP A 491 -9.59 20.24 -13.82
N GLU A 492 -9.18 19.29 -12.96
CA GLU A 492 -7.93 19.37 -12.18
C GLU A 492 -6.82 18.41 -12.65
N PHE A 493 -7.15 17.37 -13.43
CA PHE A 493 -6.17 16.42 -13.98
C PHE A 493 -5.79 16.75 -15.42
N THR A 494 -5.30 17.96 -15.69
CA THR A 494 -4.49 18.17 -16.89
C THR A 494 -3.11 17.56 -16.64
N VAL A 495 -2.97 16.26 -16.93
CA VAL A 495 -1.66 15.62 -17.02
C VAL A 495 -0.88 16.35 -18.12
N ARG A 496 0.05 17.21 -17.73
CA ARG A 496 1.10 17.65 -18.64
C ARG A 496 1.92 16.41 -18.93
N GLU A 497 1.68 15.78 -20.07
CA GLU A 497 2.63 14.88 -20.71
C GLU A 497 3.95 15.65 -20.87
N SER A 498 4.83 15.55 -19.89
CA SER A 498 6.22 15.96 -20.06
C SER A 498 6.84 14.93 -20.99
N ASN A 499 7.02 15.33 -22.25
CA ASN A 499 7.81 14.63 -23.25
C ASN A 499 9.14 14.12 -22.66
N PHE A 500 9.19 12.86 -22.23
CA PHE A 500 10.43 12.11 -22.11
C PHE A 500 10.74 11.51 -23.48
N ASN A 501 11.17 12.38 -24.40
CA ASN A 501 11.85 11.97 -25.62
C ASN A 501 13.35 12.09 -25.40
N SER A 502 14.02 10.93 -25.52
CA SER A 502 15.44 10.72 -25.83
C SER A 502 16.50 11.43 -24.98
N HIS A 503 17.19 10.65 -24.14
CA HIS A 503 18.65 10.50 -24.21
C HIS A 503 19.07 9.07 -23.86
#